data_AF-A0A4Q2QR70-F1
#
_entry.id   AF-A0A4Q2QR70-F1
#
_cell.length_a   1.000
_cell.length_b   1.000
_cell.length_c   1.000
_cell.angle_alpha   90.00
_cell.angle_beta   90.00
_cell.angle_gamma   90.00
#
_symmetry.space_group_name_H-M   'P 1'
#
loop_
_entity.id
_entity.type
_entity.pdbx_description
1 polymer ?
#
loop_
_entity_poly.entity_id
_entity_poly.type
_entity_poly.pdbx_seq_one_letter_code
_entity_poly.pdbx_strand_id
1 'polypeptide(L)' 'MSLYKDYINEIEERKTQGLNPKPIDGAELLSEVIAQVKDAENEYHEDSLKLFIYNVLPGTTSAAGVKAKF' A
#
# COMPACT_ATOMS: atom_id res chain seq x y z
N MET A 1 0.86 -1.37 -16.12
CA MET A 1 0.34 -1.86 -14.84
C MET A 1 0.71 -0.87 -13.76
N SER A 2 -0.20 -0.59 -12.83
CA SER A 2 0.11 0.18 -11.62
C SER A 2 0.41 -0.84 -10.52
N LEU A 3 1.50 -0.63 -9.77
CA LEU A 3 1.94 -1.52 -8.69
C LEU A 3 0.83 -1.74 -7.66
N TYR A 4 0.02 -0.70 -7.43
CA TYR A 4 -1.16 -0.79 -6.57
C TYR A 4 -2.15 -1.86 -7.05
N LYS A 5 -2.47 -1.91 -8.34
CA LYS A 5 -3.44 -2.90 -8.87
C LYS A 5 -2.90 -4.32 -8.75
N ASP A 6 -1.61 -4.51 -9.03
CA ASP A 6 -0.97 -5.81 -8.87
C ASP A 6 -0.99 -6.25 -7.40
N TYR A 7 -0.81 -5.31 -6.48
CA TYR A 7 -0.90 -5.56 -5.05
C TYR A 7 -2.31 -5.89 -4.56
N ILE A 8 -3.35 -5.22 -5.07
CA ILE A 8 -4.75 -5.57 -4.77
C ILE A 8 -5.10 -6.97 -5.28
N ASN A 9 -4.64 -7.32 -6.49
CA ASN A 9 -4.83 -8.67 -7.02
C ASN A 9 -4.14 -9.71 -6.12
N GLU A 10 -2.92 -9.44 -5.64
CA GLU A 10 -2.24 -10.33 -4.69
C GLU A 10 -3.05 -10.47 -3.39
N ILE A 11 -3.65 -9.39 -2.88
CA ILE A 11 -4.51 -9.44 -1.70
C ILE A 11 -5.72 -10.36 -1.92
N GLU A 12 -6.38 -10.23 -3.07
CA GLU A 12 -7.53 -11.08 -3.41
C GLU A 12 -7.13 -12.55 -3.51
N GLU A 13 -6.02 -12.85 -4.20
CA GLU A 13 -5.49 -14.21 -4.31
C GLU A 13 -5.16 -14.79 -2.93
N ARG A 14 -4.48 -14.02 -2.07
CA ARG A 14 -4.15 -14.44 -0.70
C ARG A 14 -5.38 -14.64 0.17
N LYS A 15 -6.42 -13.83 -0.02
CA LYS A 15 -7.70 -13.96 0.66
C LYS A 15 -8.40 -15.27 0.31
N THR A 16 -8.29 -15.75 -0.93
CA THR A 16 -8.81 -17.10 -1.29
C THR A 16 -8.11 -18.22 -0.54
N GLN A 17 -6.86 -18.00 -0.13
CA GLN A 17 -6.06 -18.93 0.66
C GLN A 17 -6.23 -18.72 2.18
N GLY A 18 -7.10 -17.79 2.61
CA GLY A 18 -7.27 -17.44 4.03
C GLY A 18 -6.10 -16.67 4.64
N LEU A 19 -5.24 -16.06 3.80
CA LEU A 19 -4.05 -15.34 4.22
C LEU A 19 -4.28 -13.82 4.24
N ASN A 20 -3.59 -13.15 5.15
CA ASN A 20 -3.57 -11.68 5.20
C ASN A 20 -2.69 -11.08 4.08
N PRO A 21 -2.96 -9.82 3.68
CA PRO A 21 -2.09 -9.04 2.80
C PRO A 21 -0.63 -9.10 3.24
N LYS A 22 0.32 -9.08 2.29
CA LYS A 22 1.72 -8.86 2.64
C LYS A 22 1.94 -7.40 3.05
N PRO A 23 2.83 -7.12 4.01
CA PRO A 23 3.18 -5.75 4.35
C PRO A 23 3.89 -5.05 3.18
N ILE A 24 3.69 -3.74 3.05
CA ILE A 24 4.34 -2.88 2.07
C ILE A 24 5.72 -2.49 2.60
N ASP A 25 6.77 -2.98 1.95
CA ASP A 25 8.18 -2.72 2.27
C ASP A 25 8.93 -1.97 1.13
N GLY A 26 8.37 -1.97 -0.08
CA GLY A 26 8.87 -1.25 -1.26
C GLY A 26 8.47 0.23 -1.31
N ALA A 27 9.42 1.09 -1.67
CA ALA A 27 9.19 2.53 -1.84
C ALA A 27 8.29 2.87 -3.04
N GLU A 28 8.34 2.09 -4.12
CA GLU A 28 7.58 2.36 -5.35
C GLU A 28 6.07 2.18 -5.12
N LEU A 29 5.68 1.02 -4.58
CA LEU A 29 4.29 0.75 -4.20
C LEU A 29 3.77 1.77 -3.20
N LEU A 30 4.55 2.10 -2.18
CA LEU A 30 4.12 3.10 -1.20
C LEU A 30 3.96 4.50 -1.82
N SER A 31 4.81 4.87 -2.77
CA SER A 31 4.71 6.17 -3.46
C SER A 31 3.42 6.28 -4.27
N GLU A 32 2.98 5.20 -4.93
CA GLU A 32 1.67 5.14 -5.60
C GLU A 32 0.51 5.26 -4.60
N VAL A 33 0.57 4.52 -3.48
CA VAL A 33 -0.43 4.60 -2.40
C VAL A 33 -0.51 6.03 -1.85
N ILE A 34 0.62 6.68 -1.60
CA ILE A 34 0.69 8.07 -1.15
C ILE A 34 0.05 9.03 -2.17
N ALA A 35 0.28 8.83 -3.47
CA ALA A 35 -0.32 9.67 -4.50
C ALA A 35 -1.85 9.56 -4.47
N GLN A 36 -2.38 8.35 -4.28
CA GLN A 36 -3.83 8.11 -4.13
C GLN A 36 -4.38 8.66 -2.81
N VAL A 37 -3.61 8.60 -1.71
CA VAL A 37 -4.00 9.21 -0.43
C VAL A 37 -4.04 10.74 -0.51
N LYS A 38 -3.16 11.37 -1.30
CA LYS A 38 -3.18 12.82 -1.51
C LYS A 38 -4.35 13.27 -2.38
N ASP A 39 -4.87 12.38 -3.21
CA ASP A 39 -6.02 12.62 -4.07
C ASP A 39 -7.32 12.21 -3.33
N ALA A 40 -8.03 13.20 -2.78
CA ALA A 40 -9.23 12.96 -1.99
C ALA A 40 -10.42 12.47 -2.83
N GLU A 41 -10.40 12.65 -4.16
CA GLU A 41 -11.45 12.17 -5.07
C GLU A 41 -11.14 10.78 -5.65
N ASN A 42 -10.02 10.17 -5.24
CA ASN A 42 -9.62 8.86 -5.74
C ASN A 42 -10.57 7.76 -5.27
N GLU A 43 -10.98 6.86 -6.17
CA GLU A 43 -11.83 5.71 -5.83
C GLU A 43 -11.20 4.78 -4.78
N TYR A 44 -9.87 4.74 -4.72
CA TYR A 44 -9.10 3.92 -3.78
C TYR A 44 -8.65 4.70 -2.54
N HIS A 45 -9.07 5.95 -2.37
CA HIS A 45 -8.56 6.83 -1.31
C HIS A 45 -8.64 6.20 0.09
N GLU A 46 -9.81 5.68 0.48
CA GLU A 46 -10.01 5.10 1.82
C GLU A 46 -9.16 3.85 2.06
N ASP A 47 -9.06 2.97 1.05
CA ASP A 47 -8.31 1.72 1.18
C ASP A 47 -6.81 1.96 1.16
N SER A 48 -6.35 2.89 0.31
CA SER A 48 -4.97 3.37 0.30
C SER A 48 -4.60 4.05 1.61
N LEU A 49 -5.52 4.79 2.24
CA LEU A 49 -5.30 5.35 3.57
C LEU A 49 -5.15 4.25 4.63
N LYS A 50 -6.00 3.22 4.62
CA LYS A 50 -5.89 2.08 5.55
C LYS A 50 -4.57 1.32 5.36
N LEU A 51 -4.18 1.06 4.11
CA LEU A 51 -2.91 0.41 3.77
C LEU A 51 -1.72 1.24 4.24
N PHE A 52 -1.75 2.55 3.99
CA PHE A 52 -0.72 3.47 4.44
C PHE A 52 -0.58 3.48 5.97
N ILE A 53 -1.68 3.47 6.72
CA ILE A 53 -1.66 3.52 8.19
C ILE A 53 -1.18 2.18 8.77
N TYR A 54 -1.80 1.06 8.37
CA TYR A 54 -1.69 -0.22 9.07
C TYR A 54 -0.79 -1.25 8.41
N ASN A 55 -0.48 -1.10 7.12
CA ASN A 55 0.15 -2.18 6.36
C ASN A 55 1.52 -1.82 5.78
N VAL A 56 2.12 -0.72 6.24
CA VAL A 56 3.49 -0.32 5.88
C VAL A 56 4.46 -0.88 6.92
N LEU A 57 5.46 -1.63 6.46
CA LEU A 57 6.46 -2.24 7.33
C LEU A 57 7.32 -1.13 7.97
N PRO A 58 7.39 -1.02 9.31
CA PRO A 58 8.19 0.01 9.98
C PRO A 58 9.70 -0.31 9.92
N GLY A 59 10.52 0.57 10.48
CA GLY A 59 11.97 0.40 10.58
C GLY A 59 12.73 1.14 9.49
N THR A 60 13.74 0.49 8.90
CA THR A 60 14.62 1.08 7.87
C THR A 60 14.32 0.57 6.46
N THR A 61 13.09 0.09 6.23
CA THR A 61 12.65 -0.35 4.90
C THR A 61 12.53 0.84 3.96
N SER A 62 12.62 0.59 2.66
CA SER A 62 12.44 1.63 1.64
C SER A 62 11.07 2.30 1.76
N ALA A 63 10.02 1.52 2.05
CA ALA A 63 8.68 2.05 2.36
C ALA A 63 8.67 2.90 3.64
N ALA A 64 9.25 2.46 4.75
CA ALA A 64 9.30 3.25 5.98
C ALA A 64 9.98 4.62 5.76
N GLY A 65 11.06 4.65 4.97
CA GLY A 65 11.77 5.88 4.63
C GLY A 65 10.92 6.86 3.80
N VAL A 66 10.04 6.35 2.94
CA VAL A 66 9.08 7.17 2.17
C VAL A 66 7.93 7.63 3.08
N LYS A 67 7.38 6.75 3.92
CA LYS A 67 6.32 7.07 4.91
C LYS A 67 6.77 8.16 5.89
N ALA A 68 8.02 8.13 6.33
CA ALA A 68 8.57 9.11 7.26
C ALA A 68 8.73 10.52 6.65
N LYS A 69 8.73 10.64 5.32
CA LYS A 69 8.84 11.92 4.59
C LYS A 69 7.49 12.46 4.11
N PHE A 70 6.42 11.68 4.26
CA PHE A 70 5.06 12.08 3.94
C PHE A 70 4.54 13.07 4.98
#